data_AF-A0AAE1C650-F1
#
_entry.id   AF-A0AAE1C650-F1
#
_cell.length_a   1.000
_cell.length_b   1.000
_cell.length_c   1.000
_cell.angle_alpha   90.00
_cell.angle_beta   90.00
_cell.angle_gamma   90.00
#
_symmetry.space_group_name_H-M   'P 1'
#
loop_
_entity.id
_entity.type
_entity.pdbx_description
1 polymer ?
#
loop_
_entity_poly.entity_id
_entity_poly.type
_entity_poly.pdbx_seq_one_letter_code
_entity_poly.pdbx_strand_id
1 'polypeptide(L)'
;MSKAVGQFAPAPVNASRSPCPVVNALANHGYIERSGTNIYMNDLNAAMRKVGMSSLLGSVFARLIKNPYTFFDYFGCWKRSQMSSGKKYLNLVDLATHGAIEHDISLTRRDIAQPAGNNAPQQDLIEDMLDASSDGGENLSVDDLGKFIKSRIHQQLKDNPDLLYGPDQHPVNCGQVALMMHCFGNGKTIPCKYVRALFEDERLPEKEGWKKRVWWPMGLIEFFGAVRTLKTAVGVQFD
;
A
#
# COMPACT_ATOMS: atom_id res chain seq x y z
N MET A 1 29.34 2.74 0.78
CA MET A 1 28.89 3.93 0.01
C MET A 1 27.39 3.81 -0.22
N SER A 2 26.63 4.90 -0.08
CA SER A 2 25.18 4.88 -0.34
C SER A 2 24.92 4.67 -1.84
N LYS A 3 23.92 3.86 -2.16
CA LYS A 3 23.49 3.62 -3.55
C LYS A 3 22.83 4.87 -4.12
N ALA A 4 23.02 5.12 -5.42
CA ALA A 4 22.42 6.26 -6.12
C ALA A 4 20.88 6.25 -6.02
N VAL A 5 20.24 7.42 -6.14
CA VAL A 5 18.78 7.54 -6.19
C VAL A 5 18.24 6.77 -7.40
N GLY A 6 17.19 5.99 -7.18
CA GLY A 6 16.57 5.10 -8.16
C GLY A 6 17.21 3.71 -8.21
N GLN A 7 18.42 3.51 -7.68
CA GLN A 7 19.02 2.18 -7.59
C GLN A 7 18.50 1.44 -6.35
N PHE A 8 18.01 0.22 -6.54
CA PHE A 8 17.59 -0.64 -5.44
C PHE A 8 18.75 -0.96 -4.49
N ALA A 9 18.46 -0.91 -3.20
CA ALA A 9 19.26 -1.48 -2.12
C ALA A 9 18.29 -2.03 -1.05
N PRO A 10 18.60 -3.19 -0.43
CA PRO A 10 17.83 -3.68 0.71
C PRO A 10 17.74 -2.63 1.81
N ALA A 11 16.67 -2.71 2.61
CA ALA A 11 16.49 -1.87 3.78
C ALA A 11 17.70 -2.00 4.73
N PRO A 12 18.24 -0.89 5.26
CA PRO A 12 19.20 -0.96 6.37
C PRO A 12 18.61 -1.73 7.57
N VAL A 13 19.46 -2.37 8.37
CA VAL A 13 19.05 -3.23 9.51
C VAL A 13 18.07 -2.55 10.47
N ASN A 14 18.23 -1.25 10.71
CA ASN A 14 17.38 -0.47 11.62
C ASN A 14 16.44 0.49 10.88
N ALA A 15 16.10 0.18 9.63
CA ALA A 15 15.25 1.05 8.84
C ALA A 15 13.79 0.94 9.30
N SER A 16 13.15 2.10 9.47
CA SER A 16 11.71 2.21 9.67
C SER A 16 10.99 1.88 8.37
N ARG A 17 9.97 1.03 8.43
CA ARG A 17 9.16 0.59 7.28
C ARG A 17 7.68 0.61 7.65
N SER A 18 6.86 0.76 6.61
CA SER A 18 5.39 0.88 6.68
C SER A 18 4.70 -0.42 6.27
N PRO A 19 3.37 -0.55 6.50
CA PRO A 19 2.61 -1.65 5.92
C PRO A 19 2.46 -1.53 4.39
N CYS A 20 2.84 -0.39 3.79
CA CYS A 20 2.71 -0.16 2.36
C CYS A 20 3.97 -0.64 1.60
N PRO A 21 3.88 -1.70 0.77
CA PRO A 21 5.02 -2.23 0.02
C PRO A 21 5.59 -1.21 -0.97
N VAL A 22 4.74 -0.38 -1.57
CA VAL A 22 5.17 0.62 -2.57
C VAL A 22 5.99 1.74 -1.92
N VAL A 23 5.57 2.24 -0.75
CA VAL A 23 6.32 3.27 -0.03
C VAL A 23 7.66 2.72 0.47
N ASN A 24 7.67 1.47 0.93
CA ASN A 24 8.91 0.78 1.31
C ASN A 24 9.85 0.59 0.11
N ALA A 25 9.32 0.24 -1.06
CA ALA A 25 10.09 0.18 -2.30
C ALA A 25 10.67 1.53 -2.69
N LEU A 26 9.91 2.62 -2.56
CA LEU A 26 10.42 3.97 -2.82
C LEU A 26 11.58 4.33 -1.87
N ALA A 27 11.52 3.93 -0.60
CA ALA A 27 12.63 4.06 0.34
C ALA A 27 13.83 3.17 -0.05
N ASN A 28 13.59 1.90 -0.43
CA ASN A 28 14.63 0.97 -0.90
C ASN A 28 15.29 1.40 -2.22
N HIS A 29 14.66 2.28 -3.00
CA HIS A 29 15.25 2.93 -4.17
C HIS A 29 15.84 4.32 -3.85
N GLY A 30 15.67 4.83 -2.63
CA GLY A 30 16.18 6.14 -2.21
C GLY A 30 15.43 7.34 -2.80
N TYR A 31 14.18 7.16 -3.25
CA TYR A 31 13.31 8.29 -3.65
C TYR A 31 12.76 9.06 -2.44
N ILE A 32 12.75 8.40 -1.28
CA ILE A 32 12.65 8.99 0.06
C ILE A 32 13.79 8.42 0.90
N GLU A 33 13.98 8.94 2.13
CA GLU A 33 15.08 8.50 2.99
C GLU A 33 15.09 6.98 3.18
N ARG A 34 16.25 6.34 2.89
CA ARG A 34 16.42 4.88 2.95
C ARG A 34 16.21 4.33 4.37
N SER A 35 16.48 5.15 5.38
CA SER A 35 16.18 4.83 6.78
C SER A 35 14.69 4.78 7.08
N GLY A 36 13.84 5.34 6.21
CA GLY A 36 12.39 5.46 6.43
C GLY A 36 12.02 6.37 7.61
N THR A 37 12.91 7.29 7.98
CA THR A 37 12.72 8.27 9.05
C THR A 37 12.84 9.68 8.49
N ASN A 38 12.24 10.67 9.15
CA ASN A 38 12.26 12.07 8.71
C ASN A 38 11.69 12.29 7.30
N ILE A 39 10.62 11.57 6.95
CA ILE A 39 9.97 11.69 5.65
C ILE A 39 9.07 12.94 5.63
N TYR A 40 9.39 13.89 4.77
CA TYR A 40 8.56 15.07 4.56
C TYR A 40 7.51 14.81 3.47
N MET A 41 6.31 15.40 3.61
CA MET A 41 5.21 15.14 2.68
C MET A 41 5.50 15.57 1.24
N ASN A 42 6.34 16.59 1.03
CA ASN A 42 6.75 17.00 -0.31
C ASN A 42 7.60 15.91 -1.00
N ASP A 43 8.49 15.27 -0.24
CA ASP A 43 9.35 14.19 -0.74
C ASP A 43 8.54 12.93 -0.98
N LEU A 44 7.63 12.58 -0.07
CA LEU A 44 6.69 11.46 -0.26
C LEU A 44 5.84 11.69 -1.51
N ASN A 45 5.25 12.88 -1.68
CA ASN A 45 4.49 13.21 -2.87
C ASN A 45 5.34 13.16 -4.15
N ALA A 46 6.62 13.54 -4.08
CA ALA A 46 7.55 13.44 -5.20
C ALA A 46 7.89 11.98 -5.57
N ALA A 47 8.09 11.14 -4.56
CA ALA A 47 8.35 9.72 -4.73
C ALA A 47 7.11 8.99 -5.27
N MET A 48 5.90 9.31 -4.80
CA MET A 48 4.66 8.72 -5.30
C MET A 48 4.41 9.00 -6.80
N ARG A 49 4.91 10.13 -7.34
CA ARG A 49 4.88 10.38 -8.79
C ARG A 49 5.77 9.43 -9.59
N LYS A 50 6.76 8.78 -8.95
CA LYS A 50 7.63 7.78 -9.59
C LYS A 50 6.93 6.44 -9.82
N VAL A 51 5.77 6.20 -9.22
CA VAL A 51 4.95 5.00 -9.47
C VAL A 51 3.68 5.30 -10.27
N GLY A 52 3.60 6.49 -10.89
CA GLY A 52 2.52 6.83 -11.83
C GLY A 52 1.24 7.37 -11.19
N MET A 53 1.27 7.72 -9.89
CA MET A 53 0.15 8.46 -9.27
C MET A 53 0.19 9.94 -9.67
N SER A 54 -0.96 10.47 -10.08
CA SER A 54 -1.10 11.89 -10.39
C SER A 54 -0.91 12.76 -9.14
N SER A 55 -0.50 14.02 -9.33
CA SER A 55 -0.41 14.98 -8.24
C SER A 55 -1.75 15.19 -7.54
N LEU A 56 -2.87 15.09 -8.26
CA LEU A 56 -4.21 15.20 -7.71
C LEU A 56 -4.61 13.96 -6.90
N LEU A 57 -4.35 12.75 -7.38
CA LEU A 57 -4.64 11.53 -6.62
C LEU A 57 -3.73 11.38 -5.40
N GLY A 58 -2.42 11.54 -5.57
CA GLY A 58 -1.47 11.54 -4.46
C GLY A 58 -1.78 12.63 -3.44
N SER A 59 -2.32 13.75 -3.93
CA SER A 59 -2.85 14.73 -3.02
C SER A 59 -4.19 14.37 -2.40
N VAL A 60 -5.14 13.63 -2.97
CA VAL A 60 -6.35 13.27 -2.20
C VAL A 60 -5.98 12.41 -0.98
N PHE A 61 -4.98 11.54 -1.13
CA PHE A 61 -4.33 10.84 -0.01
C PHE A 61 -3.60 11.80 0.97
N ALA A 62 -3.18 12.98 0.52
CA ALA A 62 -2.50 14.01 1.33
C ALA A 62 -3.33 15.28 1.65
N ARG A 63 -4.56 15.43 1.17
CA ARG A 63 -5.30 16.71 0.98
C ARG A 63 -6.78 16.58 1.35
N LEU A 64 -7.25 15.40 1.78
CA LEU A 64 -8.51 15.31 2.54
C LEU A 64 -8.50 16.14 3.83
N ILE A 65 -7.36 16.72 4.21
CA ILE A 65 -7.32 17.92 5.04
C ILE A 65 -6.33 18.91 4.42
N LYS A 66 -6.61 20.22 4.49
CA LYS A 66 -5.75 21.33 4.00
C LYS A 66 -4.30 21.27 4.50
N ASN A 67 -4.01 20.39 5.46
CA ASN A 67 -2.70 19.99 5.92
C ASN A 67 -2.64 18.43 6.00
N PRO A 68 -1.80 17.71 5.22
CA PRO A 68 -1.70 16.25 5.32
C PRO A 68 -1.43 15.78 6.75
N TYR A 69 -0.66 16.57 7.50
CA TYR A 69 -0.35 16.24 8.88
C TYR A 69 -1.54 16.36 9.82
N THR A 70 -2.58 17.14 9.53
CA THR A 70 -3.80 17.12 10.37
C THR A 70 -4.60 15.83 10.15
N PHE A 71 -4.49 15.20 8.97
CA PHE A 71 -5.12 13.90 8.73
C PHE A 71 -4.36 12.83 9.50
N PHE A 72 -3.04 12.80 9.34
CA PHE A 72 -2.19 11.89 10.12
C PHE A 72 -2.27 12.15 11.63
N ASP A 73 -2.46 13.39 12.08
CA ASP A 73 -2.69 13.73 13.50
C ASP A 73 -4.06 13.21 13.97
N TYR A 74 -5.13 13.44 13.21
CA TYR A 74 -6.48 12.96 13.53
C TYR A 74 -6.52 11.43 13.69
N PHE A 75 -5.82 10.71 12.82
CA PHE A 75 -5.74 9.25 12.85
C PHE A 75 -4.55 8.70 13.67
N GLY A 76 -3.79 9.55 14.36
CA GLY A 76 -2.70 9.12 15.25
C GLY A 76 -1.42 8.61 14.55
N CYS A 77 -1.29 8.77 13.24
CA CYS A 77 -0.08 8.48 12.47
C CYS A 77 1.01 9.56 12.60
N TRP A 78 0.71 10.74 13.15
CA TRP A 78 1.71 11.78 13.38
C TRP A 78 1.84 12.10 14.86
N LYS A 79 3.07 12.09 15.38
CA LYS A 79 3.37 12.45 16.77
C LYS A 79 3.84 13.89 16.86
N ARG A 80 3.41 14.64 17.88
CA ARG A 80 3.80 16.04 18.10
C ARG A 80 5.32 16.25 18.19
N SER A 81 6.06 15.24 18.65
CA SER A 81 7.52 15.25 18.70
C SER A 81 8.20 15.18 17.33
N GLN A 82 7.48 14.81 16.26
CA GLN A 82 8.01 14.68 14.91
C GLN A 82 8.04 16.02 14.18
N MET A 83 8.86 16.92 14.73
CA MET A 83 9.14 18.24 14.18
C MET A 83 10.65 18.48 14.15
N SER A 84 11.13 19.04 13.04
CA SER A 84 12.52 19.49 12.89
C SER A 84 12.54 20.84 12.20
N SER A 85 13.16 21.85 12.85
CA SER A 85 13.24 23.23 12.33
C SER A 85 11.87 23.80 11.88
N GLY A 86 10.81 23.55 12.66
CA GLY A 86 9.45 24.01 12.35
C GLY A 86 8.72 23.22 11.25
N LYS A 87 9.34 22.19 10.67
CA LYS A 87 8.74 21.32 9.67
C LYS A 87 8.32 19.99 10.30
N LYS A 88 7.10 19.55 10.02
CA LYS A 88 6.61 18.23 10.43
C LYS A 88 7.23 17.15 9.53
N TYR A 89 7.48 15.96 10.08
CA TYR A 89 7.89 14.78 9.32
C TYR A 89 7.14 13.53 9.82
N LEU A 90 7.24 12.44 9.08
CA LEU A 90 6.75 11.11 9.46
C LEU A 90 7.90 10.10 9.45
N ASN A 91 7.82 9.07 10.28
CA ASN A 91 8.58 7.85 10.07
C ASN A 91 7.62 6.84 9.43
N LEU A 92 8.13 6.00 8.52
CA LEU A 92 7.29 5.05 7.80
C LEU A 92 6.53 4.09 8.72
N VAL A 93 7.09 3.72 9.86
CA VAL A 93 6.42 2.89 10.88
C VAL A 93 5.16 3.54 11.43
N ASP A 94 5.05 4.87 11.44
CA ASP A 94 3.86 5.54 11.96
C ASP A 94 2.64 5.37 11.02
N LEU A 95 2.85 4.89 9.79
CA LEU A 95 1.77 4.47 8.89
C LEU A 95 1.15 3.11 9.28
N ALA A 96 1.73 2.40 10.24
CA ALA A 96 1.19 1.16 10.81
C ALA A 96 0.22 1.40 11.98
N THR A 97 -0.08 2.65 12.34
CA THR A 97 -1.06 2.95 13.40
C THR A 97 -2.43 2.37 12.99
N HIS A 98 -2.91 1.39 13.76
CA HIS A 98 -4.16 0.71 13.50
C HIS A 98 -5.37 1.64 13.63
N GLY A 99 -6.37 1.47 12.76
CA GLY A 99 -7.57 2.30 12.72
C GLY A 99 -7.39 3.65 12.02
N ALA A 100 -6.21 3.87 11.43
CA ALA A 100 -5.90 5.01 10.58
C ALA A 100 -6.16 4.66 9.09
N ILE A 101 -5.09 4.67 8.28
CA ILE A 101 -5.09 4.08 6.95
C ILE A 101 -4.89 2.56 7.04
N GLU A 102 -4.15 2.10 8.05
CA GLU A 102 -3.94 0.69 8.34
C GLU A 102 -5.25 0.07 8.87
N HIS A 103 -5.57 -1.11 8.36
CA HIS A 103 -6.80 -1.83 8.67
C HIS A 103 -6.55 -3.34 8.62
N ASP A 104 -7.38 -4.07 9.35
CA ASP A 104 -7.45 -5.54 9.30
C ASP A 104 -7.79 -6.04 7.89
N ILE A 105 -7.57 -7.33 7.64
CA ILE A 105 -7.81 -7.96 6.33
C ILE A 105 -6.89 -7.36 5.24
N SER A 106 -5.69 -6.97 5.66
CA SER A 106 -4.61 -6.63 4.74
C SER A 106 -4.27 -7.83 3.83
N LEU A 107 -3.80 -7.53 2.62
CA LEU A 107 -3.48 -8.56 1.62
C LEU A 107 -2.33 -9.47 2.07
N THR A 108 -1.34 -8.89 2.74
CA THR A 108 -0.04 -9.55 3.02
C THR A 108 0.48 -9.29 4.43
N ARG A 109 -0.32 -8.63 5.27
CA ARG A 109 0.01 -8.33 6.68
C ARG A 109 -1.04 -9.01 7.55
N ARG A 110 -0.66 -9.44 8.76
CA ARG A 110 -1.64 -9.89 9.75
C ARG A 110 -2.44 -8.72 10.29
N ASP A 111 -3.54 -9.03 10.94
CA ASP A 111 -4.32 -8.05 11.71
C ASP A 111 -3.56 -7.67 12.99
N ILE A 112 -3.83 -6.47 13.54
CA ILE A 112 -3.06 -5.95 14.68
C ILE A 112 -3.12 -6.85 15.93
N ALA A 113 -4.26 -7.52 16.13
CA ALA A 113 -4.51 -8.41 17.26
C ALA A 113 -3.75 -9.74 17.16
N GLN A 114 -3.22 -10.07 15.97
CA GLN A 114 -2.48 -11.31 15.74
C GLN A 114 -0.99 -11.16 16.11
N PRO A 115 -0.29 -12.24 16.50
CA PRO A 115 1.06 -12.17 17.07
C PRO A 115 2.14 -11.48 16.20
N ALA A 116 2.02 -11.56 14.86
CA ALA A 116 2.98 -10.96 13.95
C ALA A 116 2.77 -9.44 13.74
N GLY A 117 1.61 -8.92 14.14
CA GLY A 117 1.21 -7.53 13.95
C GLY A 117 0.98 -7.14 12.48
N ASN A 118 0.65 -5.86 12.30
CA ASN A 118 0.10 -5.31 11.06
C ASN A 118 1.12 -4.62 10.13
N ASN A 119 2.42 -4.65 10.46
CA ASN A 119 3.41 -3.87 9.71
C ASN A 119 4.21 -4.74 8.71
N ALA A 120 4.85 -5.80 9.20
CA ALA A 120 5.76 -6.63 8.40
C ALA A 120 4.99 -7.55 7.44
N PRO A 121 5.45 -7.70 6.18
CA PRO A 121 4.86 -8.66 5.25
C PRO A 121 4.98 -10.10 5.78
N GLN A 122 3.98 -10.91 5.49
CA GLN A 122 3.91 -12.33 5.85
C GLN A 122 4.02 -13.18 4.60
N GLN A 123 5.01 -14.06 4.56
CA GLN A 123 5.32 -14.84 3.37
C GLN A 123 4.16 -15.74 2.94
N ASP A 124 3.49 -16.37 3.89
CA ASP A 124 2.34 -17.24 3.61
C ASP A 124 1.16 -16.46 3.01
N LEU A 125 0.90 -15.22 3.45
CA LEU A 125 -0.16 -14.40 2.83
C LEU A 125 0.21 -13.93 1.43
N ILE A 126 1.50 -13.69 1.17
CA ILE A 126 1.97 -13.38 -0.18
C ILE A 126 1.75 -14.58 -1.10
N GLU A 127 2.09 -15.78 -0.62
CA GLU A 127 1.87 -17.05 -1.32
C GLU A 127 0.38 -17.28 -1.57
N ASP A 128 -0.48 -17.19 -0.55
CA ASP A 128 -1.94 -17.33 -0.70
C ASP A 128 -2.52 -16.34 -1.73
N MET A 129 -2.03 -15.10 -1.73
CA MET A 129 -2.45 -14.08 -2.69
C MET A 129 -2.02 -14.44 -4.12
N LEU A 130 -0.81 -14.95 -4.31
CA LEU A 130 -0.28 -15.34 -5.63
C LEU A 130 -0.97 -16.61 -6.15
N ASP A 131 -1.26 -17.55 -5.27
CA ASP A 131 -1.97 -18.81 -5.56
C ASP A 131 -3.45 -18.59 -5.90
N ALA A 132 -4.00 -17.40 -5.59
CA ALA A 132 -5.33 -17.00 -6.05
C ALA A 132 -5.43 -16.78 -7.57
N SER A 133 -4.30 -16.74 -8.29
CA SER A 133 -4.25 -16.59 -9.73
C SER A 133 -4.95 -17.73 -10.46
N SER A 134 -5.98 -17.37 -11.24
CA SER A 134 -6.76 -18.31 -12.03
C SER A 134 -6.12 -18.71 -13.37
N ASP A 135 -5.04 -18.04 -13.78
CA ASP A 135 -4.39 -18.24 -15.08
C ASP A 135 -3.05 -19.01 -15.01
N GLY A 136 -2.87 -19.79 -13.94
CA GLY A 136 -1.67 -20.61 -13.74
C GLY A 136 -0.49 -19.84 -13.14
N GLY A 137 -0.74 -18.73 -12.44
CA GLY A 137 0.28 -17.95 -11.74
C GLY A 137 0.96 -16.88 -12.60
N GLU A 138 0.44 -16.59 -13.79
CA GLU A 138 0.99 -15.56 -14.67
C GLU A 138 0.52 -14.16 -14.26
N ASN A 139 -0.78 -14.01 -13.99
CA ASN A 139 -1.40 -12.77 -13.59
C ASN A 139 -2.46 -12.96 -12.48
N LEU A 140 -2.65 -11.90 -11.71
CA LEU A 140 -3.80 -11.74 -10.82
C LEU A 140 -4.81 -10.81 -11.48
N SER A 141 -6.06 -11.26 -11.61
CA SER A 141 -7.17 -10.43 -12.09
C SER A 141 -7.88 -9.71 -10.94
N VAL A 142 -8.73 -8.74 -11.28
CA VAL A 142 -9.63 -8.09 -10.30
C VAL A 142 -10.52 -9.12 -9.60
N ASP A 143 -11.00 -10.14 -10.31
CA ASP A 143 -11.86 -11.18 -9.74
C ASP A 143 -11.10 -12.11 -8.80
N ASP A 144 -9.85 -12.46 -9.13
CA ASP A 144 -8.98 -13.27 -8.28
C ASP A 144 -8.72 -12.55 -6.95
N LEU A 145 -8.35 -11.27 -7.00
CA LEU A 145 -8.12 -10.45 -5.82
C LEU A 145 -9.41 -10.18 -5.03
N GLY A 146 -10.55 -10.02 -5.71
CA GLY A 146 -11.86 -9.90 -5.08
C GLY A 146 -12.22 -11.14 -4.26
N LYS A 147 -12.04 -12.34 -4.84
CA LYS A 147 -12.23 -13.62 -4.15
C LYS A 147 -11.25 -13.80 -3.00
N PHE A 148 -9.98 -13.43 -3.19
CA PHE A 148 -8.95 -13.50 -2.15
C PHE A 148 -9.32 -12.63 -0.93
N ILE A 149 -9.70 -11.36 -1.15
CA ILE A 149 -10.18 -10.48 -0.07
C ILE A 149 -11.40 -11.09 0.62
N LYS A 150 -12.37 -11.61 -0.13
CA LYS A 150 -13.55 -12.26 0.45
C LYS A 150 -13.19 -13.47 1.32
N SER A 151 -12.22 -14.27 0.89
CA SER A 151 -11.68 -15.39 1.67
C SER A 151 -11.04 -14.90 2.96
N ARG A 152 -10.19 -13.87 2.89
CA ARG A 152 -9.56 -13.23 4.05
C ARG A 152 -10.61 -12.70 5.04
N ILE A 153 -11.72 -12.12 4.56
CA ILE A 153 -12.85 -11.70 5.41
C ILE A 153 -13.44 -12.89 6.17
N HIS A 154 -13.82 -13.96 5.47
CA HIS A 154 -14.39 -15.14 6.13
C HIS A 154 -13.42 -15.80 7.12
N GLN A 155 -12.11 -15.75 6.85
CA GLN A 155 -11.10 -16.29 7.73
C GLN A 155 -10.93 -15.43 8.99
N GLN A 156 -10.78 -14.11 8.85
CA GLN A 156 -10.57 -13.23 10.00
C GLN A 156 -11.81 -13.08 10.89
N LEU A 157 -13.02 -13.24 10.35
CA LEU A 157 -14.25 -13.35 11.17
C LEU A 157 -14.21 -14.52 12.17
N LYS A 158 -13.38 -15.53 11.93
CA LYS A 158 -13.21 -16.69 12.83
C LYS A 158 -11.96 -16.56 13.69
N ASP A 159 -10.87 -16.08 13.10
CA ASP A 159 -9.54 -16.11 13.72
C ASP A 159 -9.23 -14.86 14.56
N ASN A 160 -9.89 -13.75 14.28
CA ASN A 160 -9.66 -12.46 14.94
C ASN A 160 -10.93 -12.02 15.67
N PRO A 161 -11.07 -12.30 16.99
CA PRO A 161 -12.24 -11.88 17.77
C PRO A 161 -12.34 -10.35 17.91
N ASP A 162 -11.25 -9.61 17.68
CA ASP A 162 -11.18 -8.16 17.76
C ASP A 162 -11.22 -7.49 16.37
N LEU A 163 -11.69 -8.22 15.34
CA LEU A 163 -11.71 -7.77 13.95
C LEU A 163 -12.39 -6.41 13.77
N LEU A 164 -11.64 -5.44 13.23
CA LEU A 164 -12.15 -4.12 12.84
C LEU A 164 -12.17 -3.98 11.32
N TYR A 165 -13.26 -4.41 10.70
CA TYR A 165 -13.45 -4.27 9.25
C TYR A 165 -14.91 -4.03 8.86
N GLY A 166 -15.19 -2.83 8.34
CA GLY A 166 -16.55 -2.42 7.99
C GLY A 166 -16.65 -1.49 6.77
N PRO A 167 -17.76 -0.74 6.66
CA PRO A 167 -18.01 0.21 5.56
C PRO A 167 -16.93 1.28 5.37
N ASP A 168 -16.14 1.58 6.41
CA ASP A 168 -15.07 2.57 6.37
C ASP A 168 -13.73 1.97 5.89
N GLN A 169 -13.38 0.76 6.33
CA GLN A 169 -12.12 0.08 5.97
C GLN A 169 -12.20 -0.57 4.58
N HIS A 170 -13.35 -1.13 4.22
CA HIS A 170 -13.49 -1.87 2.97
C HIS A 170 -13.20 -1.04 1.70
N PRO A 171 -13.65 0.22 1.57
CA PRO A 171 -13.24 1.08 0.47
C PRO A 171 -11.73 1.36 0.43
N VAL A 172 -11.05 1.40 1.58
CA VAL A 172 -9.59 1.59 1.66
C VAL A 172 -8.88 0.35 1.12
N ASN A 173 -9.28 -0.85 1.54
CA ASN A 173 -8.73 -2.12 1.04
C ASN A 173 -8.88 -2.22 -0.50
N CYS A 174 -10.09 -1.97 -1.01
CA CYS A 174 -10.35 -1.92 -2.46
C CYS A 174 -9.53 -0.82 -3.16
N GLY A 175 -9.31 0.33 -2.52
CA GLY A 175 -8.48 1.41 -3.04
C GLY A 175 -7.02 1.01 -3.21
N GLN A 176 -6.44 0.28 -2.25
CA GLN A 176 -5.06 -0.19 -2.33
C GLN A 176 -4.87 -1.16 -3.50
N VAL A 177 -5.82 -2.09 -3.70
CA VAL A 177 -5.81 -2.99 -4.86
C VAL A 177 -5.99 -2.21 -6.17
N ALA A 178 -6.91 -1.24 -6.21
CA ALA A 178 -7.11 -0.40 -7.40
C ALA A 178 -5.81 0.30 -7.83
N LEU A 179 -5.08 0.88 -6.86
CA LEU A 179 -3.77 1.50 -7.10
C LEU A 179 -2.77 0.47 -7.64
N MET A 180 -2.66 -0.69 -7.01
CA MET A 180 -1.76 -1.76 -7.44
C MET A 180 -2.05 -2.16 -8.90
N MET A 181 -3.30 -2.44 -9.22
CA MET A 181 -3.74 -2.89 -10.55
C MET A 181 -3.52 -1.85 -11.65
N HIS A 182 -3.69 -0.56 -11.34
CA HIS A 182 -3.59 0.51 -12.33
C HIS A 182 -2.19 1.14 -12.42
N CYS A 183 -1.38 1.11 -11.36
CA CYS A 183 -0.02 1.61 -11.38
C CYS A 183 0.99 0.57 -11.89
N PHE A 184 0.74 -0.71 -11.61
CA PHE A 184 1.68 -1.80 -11.93
C PHE A 184 1.11 -2.81 -12.94
N GLY A 185 -0.22 -2.90 -13.07
CA GLY A 185 -0.88 -3.71 -14.09
C GLY A 185 -1.44 -2.89 -15.25
N ASN A 186 -2.46 -3.45 -15.91
CA ASN A 186 -3.20 -2.81 -17.00
C ASN A 186 -4.61 -2.33 -16.56
N GLY A 187 -4.90 -2.34 -15.26
CA GLY A 187 -6.21 -2.03 -14.68
C GLY A 187 -7.21 -3.20 -14.65
N LYS A 188 -6.91 -4.31 -15.32
CA LYS A 188 -7.69 -5.56 -15.28
C LYS A 188 -6.91 -6.72 -14.66
N THR A 189 -5.63 -6.80 -14.98
CA THR A 189 -4.68 -7.79 -14.46
C THR A 189 -3.37 -7.13 -14.04
N ILE A 190 -2.67 -7.76 -13.10
CA ILE A 190 -1.28 -7.46 -12.72
C ILE A 190 -0.43 -8.73 -12.85
N PRO A 191 0.75 -8.68 -13.49
CA PRO A 191 1.65 -9.83 -13.55
C PRO A 191 2.12 -10.26 -12.16
N CYS A 192 2.07 -11.56 -11.86
CA CYS A 192 2.49 -12.10 -10.56
C CYS A 192 3.96 -11.80 -10.25
N LYS A 193 4.84 -11.75 -11.26
CA LYS A 193 6.23 -11.31 -11.10
C LYS A 193 6.37 -9.88 -10.57
N TYR A 194 5.42 -8.99 -10.87
CA TYR A 194 5.43 -7.62 -10.33
C TYR A 194 4.97 -7.60 -8.88
N VAL A 195 3.98 -8.44 -8.56
CA VAL A 195 3.50 -8.62 -7.18
C VAL A 195 4.62 -9.18 -6.31
N ARG A 196 5.34 -10.22 -6.74
CA ARG A 196 6.52 -10.73 -6.02
C ARG A 196 7.55 -9.65 -5.73
N ALA A 197 7.98 -8.90 -6.76
CA ALA A 197 8.94 -7.82 -6.57
C ALA A 197 8.45 -6.74 -5.58
N LEU A 198 7.16 -6.41 -5.57
CA LEU A 198 6.62 -5.39 -4.66
C LEU A 198 6.45 -5.89 -3.23
N PHE A 199 6.02 -7.14 -3.03
CA PHE A 199 5.64 -7.64 -1.71
C PHE A 199 6.71 -8.49 -1.03
N GLU A 200 7.51 -9.25 -1.79
CA GLU A 200 8.63 -10.05 -1.28
C GLU A 200 9.90 -9.20 -1.17
N ASP A 201 10.28 -8.52 -2.26
CA ASP A 201 11.53 -7.75 -2.32
C ASP A 201 11.38 -6.30 -1.82
N GLU A 202 10.14 -5.80 -1.72
CA GLU A 202 9.84 -4.37 -1.59
C GLU A 202 10.68 -3.53 -2.56
N ARG A 203 10.56 -3.85 -3.86
CA ARG A 203 11.33 -3.30 -4.96
C ARG A 203 10.43 -2.95 -6.14
N LEU A 204 10.76 -1.90 -6.87
CA LEU A 204 10.03 -1.57 -8.09
C LEU A 204 10.33 -2.64 -9.19
N PRO A 205 9.30 -3.14 -9.90
CA PRO A 205 9.44 -4.28 -10.83
C PRO A 205 10.08 -3.94 -12.20
N GLU A 206 11.04 -3.01 -12.23
CA GLU A 206 11.68 -2.55 -13.46
C GLU A 206 12.45 -3.68 -14.18
N LYS A 207 13.08 -4.58 -13.41
CA LYS A 207 13.80 -5.75 -13.95
C LYS A 207 12.85 -6.75 -14.63
N GLU A 208 11.64 -6.84 -14.12
CA GLU A 208 10.57 -7.71 -14.61
C GLU A 208 9.88 -7.13 -15.84
N GLY A 209 10.18 -5.87 -16.19
CA GLY A 209 9.67 -5.17 -17.37
C GLY A 209 8.64 -4.08 -17.09
N TRP A 210 8.36 -3.77 -15.81
CA TRP A 210 7.43 -2.70 -15.48
C TRP A 210 7.97 -1.36 -15.95
N LYS A 211 7.06 -0.55 -16.52
CA LYS A 211 7.32 0.83 -16.90
C LYS A 211 6.24 1.70 -16.30
N LYS A 212 6.68 2.75 -15.60
CA LYS A 212 5.79 3.78 -15.05
C LYS A 212 4.90 4.38 -16.16
N ARG A 213 3.63 4.61 -15.84
CA ARG A 213 2.74 5.42 -16.68
C ARG A 213 3.25 6.87 -16.77
N VAL A 214 3.41 7.40 -17.99
CA VAL A 214 3.94 8.75 -18.24
C VAL A 214 2.86 9.71 -18.73
N TRP A 215 2.10 9.32 -19.75
CA TRP A 215 1.14 10.19 -20.44
C TRP A 215 -0.26 10.21 -19.81
N TRP A 216 -0.59 9.18 -19.02
CA TRP A 216 -1.86 9.07 -18.32
C TRP A 216 -1.61 8.52 -16.91
N PRO A 217 -1.17 9.37 -15.96
CA PRO A 217 -1.08 8.97 -14.57
C PRO A 217 -2.48 8.70 -14.01
N MET A 218 -2.56 7.83 -12.99
CA MET A 218 -3.84 7.48 -12.40
C MET A 218 -4.50 8.71 -11.76
N GLY A 219 -5.69 9.06 -12.25
CA GLY A 219 -6.50 10.18 -11.79
C GLY A 219 -7.64 9.74 -10.85
N LEU A 220 -8.37 10.72 -10.30
CA LEU A 220 -9.47 10.45 -9.35
C LEU A 220 -10.63 9.65 -9.97
N ILE A 221 -11.05 10.00 -11.19
CA ILE A 221 -12.17 9.33 -11.87
C ILE A 221 -11.86 7.85 -12.09
N GLU A 222 -10.66 7.57 -12.62
CA GLU A 222 -10.17 6.21 -12.84
C GLU A 222 -10.07 5.43 -11.51
N PHE A 223 -9.55 6.05 -10.45
CA PHE A 223 -9.46 5.45 -9.12
C PHE A 223 -10.81 5.07 -8.53
N PHE A 224 -11.77 6.00 -8.46
CA PHE A 224 -13.08 5.70 -7.88
C PHE A 224 -13.89 4.70 -8.73
N GLY A 225 -13.69 4.71 -10.05
CA GLY A 225 -14.24 3.68 -10.93
C GLY A 225 -13.68 2.29 -10.60
N ALA A 226 -12.36 2.16 -10.48
CA ALA A 226 -11.69 0.91 -10.14
C ALA A 226 -12.08 0.41 -8.74
N VAL A 227 -12.19 1.30 -7.75
CA VAL A 227 -12.68 0.97 -6.40
C VAL A 227 -14.09 0.37 -6.46
N ARG A 228 -14.99 0.97 -7.25
CA ARG A 228 -16.35 0.43 -7.42
C ARG A 228 -16.34 -0.97 -8.03
N THR A 229 -15.54 -1.19 -9.07
CA THR A 229 -15.37 -2.52 -9.68
C THR A 229 -14.88 -3.55 -8.67
N LEU A 230 -13.87 -3.20 -7.87
CA LEU A 230 -13.34 -4.08 -6.82
C LEU A 230 -14.35 -4.38 -5.72
N LYS A 231 -15.11 -3.38 -5.24
CA LYS A 231 -16.20 -3.60 -4.28
C LYS A 231 -17.23 -4.59 -4.82
N THR A 232 -17.59 -4.48 -6.09
CA THR A 232 -18.49 -5.44 -6.75
C THR A 232 -17.88 -6.84 -6.82
N ALA A 233 -16.59 -6.95 -7.17
CA ALA A 233 -15.89 -8.23 -7.26
C ALA A 233 -15.74 -8.94 -5.90
N VAL A 234 -15.49 -8.19 -4.82
CA VAL A 234 -15.49 -8.73 -3.45
C VAL A 234 -16.90 -9.16 -3.04
N GLY A 235 -17.91 -8.35 -3.36
CA GLY A 235 -19.32 -8.69 -3.15
C GLY A 235 -19.65 -8.97 -1.68
N VAL A 236 -19.11 -8.15 -0.76
CA VAL A 236 -19.44 -8.18 0.67
C VAL A 236 -20.53 -7.14 0.96
N GLN A 237 -21.48 -7.51 1.81
CA GLN A 237 -22.46 -6.61 2.39
C GLN A 237 -22.14 -6.47 3.88
N PHE A 238 -22.24 -5.25 4.39
CA PHE A 238 -22.12 -4.96 5.81
C PHE A 238 -23.54 -4.76 6.34
N ASP A 239 -23.84 -5.40 7.47
CA ASP A 239 -25.11 -5.28 8.17
C ASP A 239 -25.23 -3.92 8.90
#